data_AF-I2H7I7-F1
#
_entry.id   AF-I2H7I7-F1
#
_cell.length_a   1.000
_cell.length_b   1.000
_cell.length_c   1.000
_cell.angle_alpha   90.00
_cell.angle_beta   90.00
_cell.angle_gamma   90.00
#
_symmetry.space_group_name_H-M   'P 1'
#
loop_
_entity.id
_entity.type
_entity.pdbx_description
1 polymer ?
#
loop_
_entity_poly.entity_id
_entity_poly.type
_entity_poly.pdbx_seq_one_letter_code
_entity_poly.pdbx_strand_id
1 'polypeptide(L)'
;MLLSRFQDWILTALMSLQIDKKQDLTHDAQLKTMGYVYPARRDCDIPIPVIVTKPYPLVAPFAPVIGGFGRGSTELGCPTANVDPKNVPWLVSHNDSETSSGLNDSGIADTGVYFGFARVRPAKHDTNAETILEIERAGTNGTERRNVEFNYGALLEKSQGDLEVLPAVLSVGLNPYYGNKEKTVEIHVLHKFAHSFYGADISFVVLGYIRPELDYSTLDALVKDINMDIDIATTILQKPGYALYKDLLL
;
A
#
# COMPACT_ATOMS: atom_id res chain seq x y z
N MET A 1 -20.06 -33.12 -36.45
CA MET A 1 -19.47 -31.83 -36.89
C MET A 1 -19.34 -30.80 -35.77
N LEU A 2 -20.22 -30.78 -34.75
CA LEU A 2 -20.11 -29.88 -33.59
C LEU A 2 -19.13 -30.36 -32.50
N LEU A 3 -18.97 -31.68 -32.29
CA LEU A 3 -18.06 -32.22 -31.27
C LEU A 3 -16.57 -31.97 -31.56
N SER A 4 -16.14 -32.01 -32.84
CA SER A 4 -14.72 -31.81 -33.20
C SER A 4 -14.29 -30.36 -33.01
N ARG A 5 -15.15 -29.39 -33.36
CA ARG A 5 -14.86 -27.96 -33.21
C ARG A 5 -14.73 -27.52 -31.76
N PHE A 6 -15.38 -28.23 -30.83
CA PHE A 6 -15.27 -27.97 -29.39
C PHE A 6 -13.94 -28.48 -28.82
N GLN A 7 -13.48 -29.66 -29.27
CA GLN A 7 -12.16 -30.20 -28.88
C GLN A 7 -11.01 -29.35 -29.46
N ASP A 8 -11.14 -28.89 -30.71
CA ASP A 8 -10.14 -28.02 -31.34
C ASP A 8 -10.01 -26.66 -30.62
N TRP A 9 -11.12 -26.09 -30.14
CA TRP A 9 -11.11 -24.85 -29.38
C TRP A 9 -10.42 -25.01 -28.01
N ILE A 10 -10.68 -26.11 -27.29
CA ILE A 10 -10.03 -26.41 -26.01
C ILE A 10 -8.52 -26.61 -26.20
N LEU A 11 -8.10 -27.36 -27.23
CA LEU A 11 -6.69 -27.57 -27.54
C LEU A 11 -5.99 -26.27 -27.94
N THR A 12 -6.64 -25.41 -28.71
CA THR A 12 -6.10 -24.09 -29.09
C THR A 12 -5.98 -23.18 -27.87
N ALA A 13 -6.99 -23.16 -26.98
CA ALA A 13 -6.95 -22.40 -25.74
C ALA A 13 -5.86 -22.90 -24.78
N LEU A 14 -5.71 -24.23 -24.64
CA LEU A 14 -4.64 -24.83 -23.82
C LEU A 14 -3.25 -24.57 -24.40
N MET A 15 -3.09 -24.62 -25.72
CA MET A 15 -1.84 -24.27 -26.39
C MET A 15 -1.50 -22.79 -26.25
N SER A 16 -2.48 -21.88 -26.41
CA SER A 16 -2.28 -20.44 -26.16
C SER A 16 -1.87 -20.20 -24.72
N LEU A 17 -2.57 -20.81 -23.75
CA LEU A 17 -2.21 -20.75 -22.32
C LEU A 17 -0.82 -21.34 -22.03
N GLN A 18 -0.37 -22.36 -22.77
CA GLN A 18 0.97 -22.93 -22.63
C GLN A 18 2.06 -22.06 -23.29
N ILE A 19 1.73 -21.34 -24.37
CA ILE A 19 2.62 -20.39 -25.03
C ILE A 19 2.82 -19.16 -24.14
N ASP A 20 1.74 -18.58 -23.64
CA ASP A 20 1.78 -17.42 -22.72
C ASP A 20 2.59 -17.76 -21.46
N LYS A 21 2.32 -18.92 -20.83
CA LYS A 21 3.10 -19.39 -19.65
C LYS A 21 4.57 -19.61 -19.96
N LYS A 22 4.93 -20.10 -21.15
CA LYS A 22 6.34 -20.27 -21.53
C LYS A 22 7.03 -18.93 -21.76
N GLN A 23 6.32 -17.97 -22.34
CA GLN A 23 6.84 -16.63 -22.59
C GLN A 23 7.05 -15.86 -21.28
N ASP A 24 6.11 -15.95 -20.34
CA ASP A 24 6.25 -15.46 -18.96
C ASP A 24 7.45 -16.08 -18.25
N LEU A 25 7.62 -17.41 -18.32
CA LEU A 25 8.77 -18.09 -17.69
C LEU A 25 10.13 -17.65 -18.29
N THR A 26 10.19 -17.39 -19.60
CA THR A 26 11.41 -16.88 -20.23
C THR A 26 11.71 -15.43 -19.86
N HIS A 27 10.69 -14.60 -19.72
CA HIS A 27 10.82 -13.21 -19.29
C HIS A 27 11.25 -13.10 -17.82
N ASP A 28 10.64 -13.90 -16.94
CA ASP A 28 11.00 -14.00 -15.52
C ASP A 28 12.45 -14.45 -15.31
N ALA A 29 12.91 -15.41 -16.11
CA ALA A 29 14.29 -15.88 -16.08
C ALA A 29 15.28 -14.79 -16.53
N GLN A 30 14.91 -13.99 -17.53
CA GLN A 30 15.70 -12.84 -17.99
C GLN A 30 15.75 -11.75 -16.91
N LEU A 31 14.62 -11.39 -16.31
CA LEU A 31 14.56 -10.39 -15.22
C LEU A 31 15.38 -10.83 -14.01
N LYS A 32 15.34 -12.11 -13.62
CA LYS A 32 16.24 -12.65 -12.58
C LYS A 32 17.71 -12.52 -12.94
N THR A 33 18.07 -12.79 -14.19
CA THR A 33 19.44 -12.61 -14.69
C THR A 33 19.87 -11.15 -14.67
N MET A 34 18.93 -10.22 -14.87
CA MET A 34 19.13 -8.77 -14.80
C MET A 34 19.11 -8.21 -13.37
N GLY A 35 18.99 -9.06 -12.34
CA GLY A 35 19.04 -8.64 -10.94
C GLY A 35 17.69 -8.21 -10.36
N TYR A 36 16.57 -8.75 -10.84
CA TYR A 36 15.24 -8.52 -10.28
C TYR A 36 14.73 -9.77 -9.54
N VAL A 37 14.13 -9.58 -8.36
CA VAL A 37 13.61 -10.72 -7.56
C VAL A 37 12.19 -11.06 -7.95
N TYR A 38 11.44 -10.05 -8.34
CA TYR A 38 10.03 -10.16 -8.64
C TYR A 38 9.75 -9.49 -9.98
N PRO A 39 9.47 -10.29 -11.02
CA PRO A 39 9.09 -9.75 -12.31
C PRO A 39 7.70 -9.12 -12.22
N ALA A 40 7.43 -8.15 -13.10
CA ALA A 40 6.13 -7.49 -13.18
C ALA A 40 5.01 -8.55 -13.33
N ARG A 41 4.02 -8.56 -12.43
CA ARG A 41 2.87 -9.49 -12.52
C ARG A 41 1.70 -8.88 -13.28
N ARG A 42 1.70 -7.56 -13.40
CA ARG A 42 0.78 -6.75 -14.19
C ARG A 42 1.61 -5.87 -15.12
N ASP A 43 1.04 -5.45 -16.24
CA ASP A 43 1.71 -4.56 -17.19
C ASP A 43 2.12 -3.21 -16.56
N CYS A 44 1.44 -2.80 -15.48
CA CYS A 44 1.73 -1.57 -14.75
C CYS A 44 2.76 -1.74 -13.62
N ASP A 45 3.14 -2.98 -13.28
CA ASP A 45 4.09 -3.23 -12.19
C ASP A 45 5.49 -2.80 -12.60
N ILE A 46 6.17 -2.09 -11.70
CA ILE A 46 7.58 -1.75 -11.86
C ILE A 46 8.43 -2.92 -11.36
N PRO A 47 9.39 -3.44 -12.16
CA PRO A 47 10.27 -4.53 -11.74
C PRO A 47 11.06 -4.18 -10.47
N ILE A 48 11.07 -5.10 -9.50
CA ILE A 48 11.69 -4.85 -8.19
C ILE A 48 13.08 -5.49 -8.10
N PRO A 49 14.16 -4.71 -7.84
CA PRO A 49 15.54 -5.20 -7.84
C PRO A 49 15.81 -6.21 -6.70
N VAL A 50 16.96 -6.89 -6.77
CA VAL A 50 17.39 -7.86 -5.74
C VAL A 50 17.80 -7.25 -4.41
N ILE A 51 18.17 -5.98 -4.43
CA ILE A 51 18.56 -5.19 -3.27
C ILE A 51 17.90 -3.82 -3.39
N VAL A 52 17.67 -3.17 -2.26
CA VAL A 52 17.14 -1.80 -2.23
C VAL A 52 18.08 -0.87 -2.98
N THR A 53 17.53 -0.10 -3.91
CA THR A 53 18.26 0.90 -4.70
C THR A 53 17.73 2.30 -4.43
N LYS A 54 18.55 3.33 -4.73
CA LYS A 54 18.10 4.72 -4.64
C LYS A 54 16.80 4.95 -5.43
N PRO A 55 15.87 5.80 -4.94
CA PRO A 55 16.02 6.68 -3.78
C PRO A 55 15.77 6.01 -2.41
N TYR A 56 15.42 4.72 -2.38
CA TYR A 56 15.13 3.98 -1.14
C TYR A 56 16.42 3.62 -0.37
N PRO A 57 16.35 3.40 0.97
CA PRO A 57 15.15 3.44 1.83
C PRO A 57 14.68 4.86 2.14
N LEU A 58 13.36 5.07 2.21
CA LEU A 58 12.74 6.34 2.58
C LEU A 58 12.02 6.21 3.92
N VAL A 59 12.55 6.81 4.98
CA VAL A 59 12.01 6.70 6.34
C VAL A 59 11.09 7.89 6.64
N ALA A 60 9.91 7.60 7.18
CA ALA A 60 9.04 8.57 7.81
C ALA A 60 9.05 8.37 9.34
N PRO A 61 9.28 9.44 10.13
CA PRO A 61 9.31 9.35 11.58
C PRO A 61 7.94 8.97 12.15
N PHE A 62 7.90 8.68 13.45
CA PHE A 62 6.63 8.46 14.14
C PHE A 62 5.71 9.67 14.01
N ALA A 63 4.49 9.42 13.56
CA ALA A 63 3.43 10.40 13.42
C ALA A 63 2.08 9.81 13.87
N PRO A 64 1.14 10.64 14.34
CA PRO A 64 -0.17 10.16 14.76
C PRO A 64 -0.96 9.55 13.61
N VAL A 65 -1.61 8.41 13.86
CA VAL A 65 -2.64 7.84 13.00
C VAL A 65 -3.90 8.69 13.12
N ILE A 66 -4.34 9.29 12.01
CA ILE A 66 -5.52 10.17 11.95
C ILE A 66 -6.73 9.45 11.36
N GLY A 67 -7.91 10.04 11.54
CA GLY A 67 -9.11 9.57 10.86
C GLY A 67 -9.01 9.78 9.35
N GLY A 68 -9.42 8.78 8.57
CA GLY A 68 -9.51 8.89 7.11
C GLY A 68 -10.85 9.43 6.62
N PHE A 69 -11.03 9.45 5.30
CA PHE A 69 -12.23 9.99 4.64
C PHE A 69 -13.38 8.98 4.49
N GLY A 70 -13.37 7.90 5.28
CA GLY A 70 -14.48 6.94 5.34
C GLY A 70 -14.69 6.08 4.08
N ARG A 71 -13.65 5.77 3.31
CA ARG A 71 -13.77 4.97 2.07
C ARG A 71 -13.97 3.44 2.28
N GLY A 72 -14.10 2.98 3.52
CA GLY A 72 -14.49 1.59 3.82
C GLY A 72 -13.39 0.54 3.60
N SER A 73 -12.10 0.90 3.65
CA SER A 73 -11.00 -0.06 3.51
C SER A 73 -11.06 -1.21 4.51
N THR A 74 -11.58 -0.96 5.72
CA THR A 74 -11.91 -1.98 6.72
C THR A 74 -12.97 -2.98 6.23
N GLU A 75 -14.00 -2.51 5.52
CA GLU A 75 -15.06 -3.36 4.96
C GLU A 75 -14.52 -4.25 3.83
N LEU A 76 -13.40 -3.87 3.22
CA LEU A 76 -12.66 -4.64 2.22
C LEU A 76 -11.63 -5.62 2.82
N GLY A 77 -11.51 -5.66 4.16
CA GLY A 77 -10.53 -6.49 4.84
C GLY A 77 -9.09 -5.98 4.78
N CYS A 78 -8.87 -4.75 4.30
CA CYS A 78 -7.56 -4.12 4.16
C CYS A 78 -7.54 -2.77 4.91
N PRO A 79 -7.69 -2.75 6.25
CA PRO A 79 -7.75 -1.50 7.01
C PRO A 79 -6.49 -0.66 6.81
N THR A 80 -6.67 0.62 6.51
CA THR A 80 -5.58 1.58 6.28
C THR A 80 -5.47 2.59 7.42
N ALA A 81 -4.25 2.81 7.90
CA ALA A 81 -3.90 3.89 8.81
C ALA A 81 -3.53 5.14 8.01
N ASN A 82 -4.25 6.25 8.25
CA ASN A 82 -3.96 7.51 7.58
C ASN A 82 -2.88 8.29 8.34
N VAL A 83 -1.96 8.91 7.60
CA VAL A 83 -0.93 9.82 8.13
C VAL A 83 -1.03 11.14 7.38
N ASP A 84 -0.87 12.26 8.10
CA ASP A 84 -0.80 13.58 7.47
C ASP A 84 0.48 13.67 6.60
N PRO A 85 0.38 13.99 5.30
CA PRO A 85 1.52 14.12 4.39
C PRO A 85 2.64 15.03 4.91
N LYS A 86 2.33 16.05 5.73
CA LYS A 86 3.34 16.94 6.32
C LYS A 86 4.34 16.20 7.21
N ASN A 87 3.97 15.02 7.71
CA ASN A 87 4.82 14.18 8.54
C ASN A 87 5.63 13.16 7.72
N VAL A 88 5.58 13.24 6.39
CA VAL A 88 6.29 12.33 5.46
C VAL A 88 7.32 13.15 4.68
N PRO A 89 8.57 13.28 5.17
CA PRO A 89 9.51 14.31 4.68
C PRO A 89 9.93 14.15 3.22
N TRP A 90 9.93 12.92 2.71
CA TRP A 90 10.27 12.61 1.32
C TRP A 90 9.10 12.83 0.36
N LEU A 91 7.89 13.06 0.89
CA LEU A 91 6.70 13.36 0.10
C LEU A 91 6.55 14.87 -0.01
N VAL A 92 7.14 15.47 -1.04
CA VAL A 92 6.99 16.90 -1.31
C VAL A 92 5.60 17.13 -1.92
N SER A 93 4.77 17.96 -1.29
CA SER A 93 3.53 18.48 -1.89
C SER A 93 3.90 19.70 -2.74
N HIS A 94 4.05 19.52 -4.05
CA HIS A 94 4.01 20.67 -4.96
C HIS A 94 2.55 21.02 -5.24
N ASN A 95 2.24 22.31 -5.18
CA ASN A 95 0.89 22.82 -5.42
C ASN A 95 0.54 22.96 -6.91
N ASP A 96 1.47 22.80 -7.85
CA ASP A 96 1.17 23.14 -9.24
C ASP A 96 1.89 22.23 -10.24
N SER A 97 1.06 21.58 -11.07
CA SER A 97 1.36 20.70 -12.21
C SER A 97 1.94 19.32 -11.88
N GLU A 98 1.21 18.28 -12.32
CA GLU A 98 1.81 16.98 -12.64
C GLU A 98 3.14 17.25 -13.36
N THR A 99 4.25 16.89 -12.74
CA THR A 99 5.51 16.83 -13.48
C THR A 99 5.26 15.84 -14.63
N SER A 100 5.68 16.19 -15.84
CA SER A 100 5.44 15.33 -17.02
C SER A 100 6.07 13.94 -16.86
N SER A 101 6.96 13.77 -15.89
CA SER A 101 7.64 12.53 -15.52
C SER A 101 6.89 11.67 -14.52
N GLY A 102 5.86 12.17 -13.82
CA GLY A 102 5.21 11.47 -12.71
C GLY A 102 6.09 11.28 -11.46
N LEU A 103 7.23 12.00 -11.41
CA LEU A 103 8.18 11.97 -10.29
C LEU A 103 8.21 13.34 -9.59
N ASN A 104 8.31 13.36 -8.27
CA ASN A 104 8.54 14.58 -7.50
C ASN A 104 9.99 15.09 -7.66
N ASP A 105 10.29 16.27 -7.10
CA ASP A 105 11.60 16.92 -7.17
C ASP A 105 12.76 16.06 -6.60
N SER A 106 12.45 15.05 -5.80
CA SER A 106 13.41 14.08 -5.25
C SER A 106 13.55 12.81 -6.11
N GLY A 107 12.90 12.74 -7.28
CA GLY A 107 12.93 11.59 -8.18
C GLY A 107 12.13 10.39 -7.69
N ILE A 108 11.19 10.60 -6.76
CA ILE A 108 10.29 9.56 -6.23
C ILE A 108 8.95 9.69 -6.96
N ALA A 109 8.27 8.58 -7.26
CA ALA A 109 6.94 8.66 -7.86
C ALA A 109 6.00 9.52 -6.99
N ASP A 110 5.13 10.29 -7.64
CA ASP A 110 4.35 11.29 -6.89
C ASP A 110 3.14 10.67 -6.17
N THR A 111 2.55 9.65 -6.78
CA THR A 111 1.43 8.84 -6.28
C THR A 111 1.62 7.37 -6.65
N GLY A 112 0.76 6.50 -6.11
CA GLY A 112 0.74 5.07 -6.39
C GLY A 112 1.00 4.21 -5.15
N VAL A 113 1.35 2.95 -5.38
CA VAL A 113 1.50 1.93 -4.35
C VAL A 113 2.97 1.60 -4.11
N TYR A 114 3.35 1.59 -2.85
CA TYR A 114 4.68 1.31 -2.35
C TYR A 114 4.65 0.17 -1.35
N PHE A 115 5.82 -0.36 -1.01
CA PHE A 115 5.97 -1.39 0.02
C PHE A 115 7.16 -1.12 0.94
N GLY A 116 7.10 -1.70 2.12
CA GLY A 116 8.14 -1.53 3.13
C GLY A 116 7.77 -2.11 4.48
N PHE A 117 8.32 -1.53 5.55
CA PHE A 117 7.95 -1.91 6.92
C PHE A 117 7.29 -0.74 7.64
N ALA A 118 6.46 -1.06 8.61
CA ALA A 118 5.85 -0.10 9.52
C ALA A 118 5.94 -0.61 10.96
N ARG A 119 5.92 0.32 11.90
CA ARG A 119 5.84 0.04 13.33
C ARG A 119 4.84 0.98 13.98
N VAL A 120 3.95 0.40 14.77
CA VAL A 120 2.97 1.14 15.57
C VAL A 120 3.38 1.11 17.03
N ARG A 121 3.11 2.18 17.77
CA ARG A 121 3.28 2.22 19.23
C ARG A 121 2.20 3.09 19.89
N PRO A 122 1.92 2.88 21.18
CA PRO A 122 1.07 3.79 21.93
C PRO A 122 1.65 5.22 21.92
N ALA A 123 0.80 6.21 21.70
CA ALA A 123 1.18 7.61 21.74
C ALA A 123 0.98 8.18 23.16
N LYS A 124 1.83 9.15 23.52
CA LYS A 124 1.55 9.99 24.69
C LYS A 124 0.38 10.91 24.32
N HIS A 125 -0.69 10.87 25.09
CA HIS A 125 -1.83 11.75 24.93
C HIS A 125 -2.27 12.31 26.28
N ASP A 126 -2.97 13.44 26.24
CA ASP A 126 -3.65 13.97 27.42
C ASP A 126 -4.85 13.07 27.71
N THR A 127 -4.89 12.45 28.89
CA THR A 127 -5.99 11.57 29.31
C THR A 127 -7.32 12.32 29.46
N ASN A 128 -7.30 13.66 29.43
CA ASN A 128 -8.51 14.49 29.43
C ASN A 128 -8.95 14.90 28.02
N ALA A 129 -8.21 14.53 26.97
CA ALA A 129 -8.60 14.82 25.60
C ALA A 129 -9.84 14.01 25.19
N GLU A 130 -10.65 14.59 24.31
CA GLU A 130 -11.81 13.90 23.76
C GLU A 130 -11.36 12.70 22.92
N THR A 131 -11.77 11.50 23.33
CA THR A 131 -11.38 10.24 22.68
C THR A 131 -12.34 9.82 21.57
N ILE A 132 -13.43 10.54 21.37
CA ILE A 132 -14.41 10.25 20.32
C ILE A 132 -14.51 11.47 19.43
N LEU A 133 -14.06 11.36 18.19
CA LEU A 133 -14.19 12.42 17.19
C LEU A 133 -15.28 12.04 16.19
N GLU A 134 -16.25 12.91 16.00
CA GLU A 134 -17.25 12.77 14.94
C GLU A 134 -16.63 13.16 13.60
N ILE A 135 -16.62 12.23 12.65
CA ILE A 135 -16.11 12.42 11.30
C ILE A 135 -17.28 12.40 10.32
N GLU A 136 -17.32 13.39 9.44
CA GLU A 136 -18.28 13.47 8.35
C GLU A 136 -17.75 12.72 7.11
N ARG A 137 -18.59 11.85 6.54
CA ARG A 137 -18.33 11.09 5.32
C ARG A 137 -19.28 11.55 4.22
N ALA A 138 -18.76 11.74 3.01
CA ALA A 138 -19.61 11.82 1.82
C ALA A 138 -20.18 10.43 1.50
N GLY A 139 -21.46 10.21 1.82
CA GLY A 139 -22.20 9.01 1.44
C GLY A 139 -22.93 9.20 0.10
N THR A 140 -23.40 8.09 -0.48
CA THR A 140 -24.19 8.10 -1.73
C THR A 140 -25.50 8.89 -1.62
N ASN A 141 -26.02 9.09 -0.40
CA ASN A 141 -27.29 9.78 -0.11
C ASN A 141 -27.12 11.02 0.80
N GLY A 142 -25.93 11.62 0.85
CA GLY A 142 -25.62 12.78 1.68
C GLY A 142 -24.52 12.53 2.70
N THR A 143 -24.33 13.47 3.63
CA THR A 143 -23.29 13.37 4.66
C THR A 143 -23.68 12.37 5.75
N GLU A 144 -22.90 11.31 5.91
CA GLU A 144 -23.03 10.33 7.00
C GLU A 144 -22.06 10.71 8.11
N ARG A 145 -22.52 10.81 9.36
CA ARG A 145 -21.64 11.06 10.52
C ARG A 145 -21.28 9.77 11.21
N ARG A 146 -20.00 9.58 11.51
CA ARG A 146 -19.51 8.44 12.30
C ARG A 146 -18.61 8.92 13.41
N ASN A 147 -18.78 8.34 14.58
CA ASN A 147 -17.89 8.52 15.71
C ASN A 147 -16.68 7.58 15.55
N VAL A 148 -15.48 8.15 15.55
CA VAL A 148 -14.23 7.42 15.57
C VAL A 148 -13.59 7.53 16.94
N GLU A 149 -13.33 6.38 17.56
CA GLU A 149 -12.67 6.30 18.85
C GLU A 149 -11.14 6.31 18.69
N PHE A 150 -10.51 7.30 19.30
CA PHE A 150 -9.08 7.48 19.46
C PHE A 150 -8.64 6.87 20.79
N ASN A 151 -8.14 5.64 20.74
CA ASN A 151 -7.58 4.96 21.91
C ASN A 151 -6.07 5.17 22.05
N TYR A 152 -5.42 5.91 21.14
CA TYR A 152 -4.00 6.25 21.17
C TYR A 152 -3.06 5.04 21.29
N GLY A 153 -3.52 3.88 20.80
CA GLY A 153 -2.79 2.62 20.88
C GLY A 153 -2.86 1.92 22.25
N ALA A 154 -3.76 2.34 23.15
CA ALA A 154 -3.94 1.72 24.47
C ALA A 154 -4.39 0.24 24.40
N LEU A 155 -4.96 -0.17 23.27
CA LEU A 155 -5.42 -1.55 23.02
C LEU A 155 -4.42 -2.38 22.21
N LEU A 156 -3.21 -1.86 21.93
CA LEU A 156 -2.17 -2.62 21.25
C LEU A 156 -1.53 -3.63 22.21
N GLU A 157 -1.45 -4.88 21.81
CA GLU A 157 -0.93 -5.97 22.62
C GLU A 157 0.44 -6.46 22.12
N LYS A 158 1.47 -6.31 22.96
CA LYS A 158 2.80 -6.85 22.66
C LYS A 158 2.76 -8.38 22.45
N SER A 159 1.92 -9.10 23.19
CA SER A 159 1.74 -10.56 23.04
C SER A 159 1.17 -10.98 21.69
N GLN A 160 0.48 -10.09 20.98
CA GLN A 160 -0.06 -10.34 19.64
C GLN A 160 0.91 -9.88 18.53
N GLY A 161 2.07 -9.32 18.88
CA GLY A 161 3.01 -8.77 17.91
C GLY A 161 2.67 -7.36 17.41
N ASP A 162 1.67 -6.69 17.99
CA ASP A 162 1.16 -5.38 17.52
C ASP A 162 2.22 -4.26 17.50
N LEU A 163 3.29 -4.42 18.29
CA LEU A 163 4.37 -3.44 18.46
C LEU A 163 5.65 -3.80 17.69
N GLU A 164 5.62 -4.88 16.93
CA GLU A 164 6.75 -5.32 16.10
C GLU A 164 6.91 -4.45 14.85
N VAL A 165 8.06 -4.61 14.19
CA VAL A 165 8.28 -4.06 12.85
C VAL A 165 7.67 -5.02 11.83
N LEU A 166 6.55 -4.61 11.26
CA LEU A 166 5.66 -5.43 10.44
C LEU A 166 5.72 -5.02 8.96
N PRO A 167 5.56 -5.95 8.01
CA PRO A 167 5.43 -5.62 6.60
C PRO A 167 4.26 -4.67 6.36
N ALA A 168 4.38 -3.76 5.38
CA ALA A 168 3.34 -2.79 5.04
C ALA A 168 3.30 -2.53 3.53
N VAL A 169 2.09 -2.23 3.03
CA VAL A 169 1.89 -1.53 1.76
C VAL A 169 1.37 -0.13 2.03
N LEU A 170 1.77 0.81 1.17
CA LEU A 170 1.46 2.22 1.31
C LEU A 170 0.83 2.70 0.01
N SER A 171 -0.34 3.33 0.10
CA SER A 171 -0.95 4.07 -1.00
C SER A 171 -0.74 5.56 -0.78
N VAL A 172 -0.16 6.22 -1.78
CA VAL A 172 -0.08 7.68 -1.87
C VAL A 172 -0.99 8.12 -2.99
N GLY A 173 -1.96 8.97 -2.70
CA GLY A 173 -2.90 9.48 -3.71
C GLY A 173 -3.17 10.97 -3.57
N LEU A 174 -4.09 11.48 -4.37
CA LEU A 174 -4.58 12.86 -4.29
C LEU A 174 -5.94 12.91 -3.58
N ASN A 175 -6.16 13.97 -2.81
CA ASN A 175 -7.41 14.21 -2.11
C ASN A 175 -8.40 15.01 -2.98
N PRO A 176 -9.48 14.39 -3.50
CA PRO A 176 -10.44 15.08 -4.36
C PRO A 176 -11.28 16.14 -3.65
N TYR A 177 -11.40 16.09 -2.32
CA TYR A 177 -12.22 17.05 -1.56
C TYR A 177 -11.58 18.43 -1.44
N TYR A 178 -10.25 18.52 -1.57
CA TYR A 178 -9.50 19.79 -1.57
C TYR A 178 -9.02 20.17 -2.96
N GLY A 179 -9.77 19.77 -4.00
CA GLY A 179 -9.44 20.05 -5.39
C GLY A 179 -8.15 19.37 -5.85
N ASN A 180 -7.84 18.17 -5.33
CA ASN A 180 -6.63 17.39 -5.65
C ASN A 180 -5.30 18.09 -5.29
N LYS A 181 -5.32 19.09 -4.41
CA LYS A 181 -4.10 19.82 -4.02
C LYS A 181 -3.31 19.18 -2.90
N GLU A 182 -3.97 18.37 -2.07
CA GLU A 182 -3.36 17.70 -0.93
C GLU A 182 -3.26 16.21 -1.18
N LYS A 183 -2.10 15.63 -0.86
CA LYS A 183 -1.89 14.19 -0.96
C LYS A 183 -2.60 13.45 0.18
N THR A 184 -2.90 12.18 -0.03
CA THR A 184 -3.29 11.26 1.03
C THR A 184 -2.21 10.20 1.19
N VAL A 185 -1.95 9.81 2.44
CA VAL A 185 -1.03 8.74 2.78
C VAL A 185 -1.78 7.69 3.59
N GLU A 186 -1.89 6.50 3.04
CA GLU A 186 -2.64 5.38 3.61
C GLU A 186 -1.75 4.15 3.73
N ILE A 187 -1.57 3.65 4.95
CA ILE A 187 -0.69 2.52 5.25
C ILE A 187 -1.53 1.32 5.64
N HIS A 188 -1.46 0.24 4.88
CA HIS A 188 -1.98 -1.06 5.33
C HIS A 188 -0.82 -1.86 5.91
N VAL A 189 -0.84 -2.04 7.24
CA VAL A 189 0.11 -2.89 7.96
C VAL A 189 -0.38 -4.34 7.82
N LEU A 190 0.48 -5.24 7.33
CA LEU A 190 0.16 -6.65 7.07
C LEU A 190 0.17 -7.45 8.37
N HIS A 191 -0.74 -7.09 9.27
CA HIS A 191 -0.95 -7.70 10.57
C HIS A 191 -2.41 -7.56 10.97
N LYS A 192 -2.93 -8.58 11.67
CA LYS A 192 -4.32 -8.60 12.12
C LYS A 192 -4.40 -8.04 13.54
N PHE A 193 -4.66 -6.74 13.65
CA PHE A 193 -4.96 -6.09 14.92
C PHE A 193 -6.35 -6.46 15.42
N ALA A 194 -6.50 -6.66 16.73
CA ALA A 194 -7.79 -6.93 17.36
C ALA A 194 -8.70 -5.68 17.41
N HIS A 195 -8.08 -4.50 17.46
CA HIS A 195 -8.75 -3.21 17.61
C HIS A 195 -8.17 -2.17 16.65
N SER A 196 -8.92 -1.11 16.39
CA SER A 196 -8.36 0.09 15.76
C SER A 196 -7.31 0.73 16.68
N PHE A 197 -6.44 1.56 16.12
CA PHE A 197 -5.37 2.24 16.86
C PHE A 197 -5.27 3.73 16.48
N TYR A 198 -6.41 4.38 16.24
CA TYR A 198 -6.44 5.82 15.97
C TYR A 198 -5.78 6.61 17.10
N GLY A 199 -4.98 7.59 16.73
CA GLY A 199 -4.14 8.37 17.64
C GLY A 199 -2.83 7.70 18.06
N ALA A 200 -2.63 6.40 17.79
CA ALA A 200 -1.33 5.77 18.00
C ALA A 200 -0.26 6.39 17.10
N ASP A 201 1.00 6.26 17.48
CA ASP A 201 2.14 6.70 16.67
C ASP A 201 2.51 5.58 15.67
N ILE A 202 2.59 5.89 14.38
CA ILE A 202 3.11 4.99 13.34
C ILE A 202 4.35 5.59 12.67
N SER A 203 5.39 4.77 12.48
CA SER A 203 6.57 5.09 11.67
C SER A 203 6.71 4.03 10.59
N PHE A 204 7.26 4.38 9.44
CA PHE A 204 7.39 3.47 8.31
C PHE A 204 8.61 3.78 7.45
N VAL A 205 9.11 2.75 6.77
CA VAL A 205 10.19 2.84 5.80
C VAL A 205 9.70 2.26 4.48
N VAL A 206 9.81 3.02 3.40
CA VAL A 206 9.52 2.57 2.05
C VAL A 206 10.80 2.04 1.40
N LEU A 207 10.71 0.85 0.80
CA LEU A 207 11.84 0.14 0.19
C LEU A 207 11.70 -0.03 -1.33
N GLY A 208 10.55 0.33 -1.88
CA GLY A 208 10.30 0.27 -3.31
C GLY A 208 8.89 0.69 -3.68
N TYR A 209 8.68 0.82 -4.98
CA TYR A 209 7.41 1.16 -5.61
C TYR A 209 6.90 -0.05 -6.40
N ILE A 210 5.60 -0.31 -6.30
CA ILE A 210 4.94 -1.43 -6.99
C ILE A 210 4.36 -0.93 -8.31
N ARG A 211 3.44 0.05 -8.27
CA ARG A 211 2.64 0.47 -9.43
C ARG A 211 2.01 1.85 -9.25
N PRO A 212 1.61 2.53 -10.34
CA PRO A 212 0.79 3.74 -10.26
C PRO A 212 -0.60 3.50 -9.68
N GLU A 213 -1.28 4.60 -9.36
CA GLU A 213 -2.72 4.59 -9.12
C GLU A 213 -3.45 4.04 -10.35
N LEU A 214 -4.49 3.25 -10.11
CA LEU A 214 -5.29 2.65 -11.16
C LEU A 214 -6.75 3.02 -10.94
N ASP A 215 -7.46 3.25 -12.04
CA ASP A 215 -8.91 3.43 -12.03
C ASP A 215 -9.61 2.07 -12.08
N TYR A 216 -10.63 1.91 -11.25
CA TYR A 216 -11.40 0.67 -11.15
C TYR A 216 -12.87 0.90 -11.47
N SER A 217 -13.39 0.10 -12.39
CA SER A 217 -14.82 0.08 -12.72
C SER A 217 -15.63 -0.87 -11.82
N THR A 218 -14.96 -1.74 -11.06
CA THR A 218 -15.59 -2.72 -10.17
C THR A 218 -14.82 -2.88 -8.86
N LEU A 219 -15.53 -3.20 -7.78
CA LEU A 219 -14.92 -3.46 -6.48
C LEU A 219 -13.99 -4.68 -6.51
N ASP A 220 -14.39 -5.73 -7.23
CA ASP A 220 -13.61 -6.97 -7.33
C ASP A 220 -12.25 -6.72 -8.00
N ALA A 221 -12.18 -5.87 -9.02
CA ALA A 221 -10.91 -5.50 -9.65
C ALA A 221 -9.99 -4.76 -8.67
N LEU A 222 -10.53 -3.82 -7.88
CA LEU A 222 -9.79 -3.11 -6.85
C LEU A 222 -9.25 -4.09 -5.79
N VAL A 223 -10.11 -4.96 -5.25
CA VAL A 223 -9.72 -5.94 -4.24
C VAL A 223 -8.67 -6.91 -4.77
N LYS A 224 -8.80 -7.35 -6.04
CA LYS A 224 -7.81 -8.21 -6.69
C LYS A 224 -6.43 -7.55 -6.73
N ASP A 225 -6.36 -6.29 -7.12
CA ASP A 225 -5.08 -5.58 -7.23
C ASP A 225 -4.45 -5.25 -5.88
N ILE A 226 -5.27 -4.93 -4.86
CA ILE A 226 -4.79 -4.78 -3.48
C ILE A 226 -4.17 -6.09 -2.98
N ASN A 227 -4.83 -7.23 -3.21
CA ASN A 227 -4.28 -8.53 -2.81
C ASN A 227 -2.99 -8.88 -3.54
N MET A 228 -2.84 -8.46 -4.81
CA MET A 228 -1.59 -8.60 -5.54
C MET A 228 -0.49 -7.74 -4.90
N ASP A 229 -0.78 -6.48 -4.55
CA ASP A 229 0.17 -5.58 -3.87
C ASP A 229 0.67 -6.19 -2.54
N ILE A 230 -0.24 -6.78 -1.76
CA ILE A 230 0.06 -7.47 -0.50
C ILE A 230 0.95 -8.70 -0.73
N ASP A 231 0.66 -9.53 -1.75
CA ASP A 231 1.48 -10.71 -2.06
C ASP A 231 2.89 -10.33 -2.51
N ILE A 232 3.00 -9.29 -3.33
CA ILE A 232 4.28 -8.70 -3.77
C ILE A 232 5.09 -8.28 -2.54
N ALA A 233 4.52 -7.42 -1.69
CA ALA A 233 5.20 -6.91 -0.50
C ALA A 233 5.62 -8.03 0.44
N THR A 234 4.70 -8.97 0.76
CA THR A 234 4.97 -10.11 1.65
C THR A 234 6.14 -10.94 1.13
N THR A 235 6.16 -11.23 -0.18
CA THR A 235 7.21 -12.05 -0.79
C THR A 235 8.57 -11.37 -0.78
N ILE A 236 8.60 -10.07 -1.09
CA ILE A 236 9.86 -9.32 -1.28
C ILE A 236 10.49 -8.96 0.06
N LEU A 237 9.70 -8.58 1.05
CA LEU A 237 10.19 -8.15 2.36
C LEU A 237 10.83 -9.28 3.17
N GLN A 238 10.60 -10.55 2.78
CA GLN A 238 11.29 -11.71 3.34
C GLN A 238 12.70 -11.92 2.75
N LYS A 239 13.05 -11.25 1.66
CA LYS A 239 14.34 -11.45 0.96
C LYS A 239 15.47 -10.78 1.73
N PRO A 240 16.68 -11.36 1.76
CA PRO A 240 17.81 -10.79 2.51
C PRO A 240 18.11 -9.33 2.17
N GLY A 241 18.01 -8.94 0.89
CA GLY A 241 18.24 -7.57 0.44
C GLY A 241 17.22 -6.53 0.93
N TYR A 242 16.14 -6.97 1.59
CA TYR A 242 15.06 -6.13 2.10
C TYR A 242 14.84 -6.31 3.61
N ALA A 243 14.92 -7.54 4.12
CA ALA A 243 14.63 -7.88 5.51
C ALA A 243 15.51 -7.12 6.53
N LEU A 244 16.75 -6.77 6.15
CA LEU A 244 17.68 -6.02 7.01
C LEU A 244 17.18 -4.61 7.37
N TYR A 245 16.28 -4.04 6.56
CA TYR A 245 15.79 -2.67 6.77
C TYR A 245 14.72 -2.57 7.87
N LYS A 246 14.29 -3.68 8.46
CA LYS A 246 13.47 -3.67 9.68
C LYS A 246 14.14 -2.89 10.82
N ASP A 247 15.47 -2.97 10.89
CA ASP A 247 16.27 -2.35 11.94
C ASP A 247 16.22 -0.82 11.92
N LEU A 248 15.78 -0.21 10.81
CA LEU A 248 15.58 1.24 10.73
C LEU A 248 14.39 1.73 11.57
N LEU A 249 13.51 0.83 12.01
CA LEU A 249 12.30 1.16 12.78
C LEU A 249 12.32 0.59 14.21
N LEU A 250 13.41 -0.05 14.65
CA LEU A 250 13.58 -0.56 16.02
C LEU A 250 13.90 0.56 17.03
#